data_AF-Q9KAE5-F1
#
_entry.id   AF-Q9KAE5-F1
#
_cell.length_a   1.000
_cell.length_b   1.000
_cell.length_c   1.000
_cell.angle_alpha   90.00
_cell.angle_beta   90.00
_cell.angle_gamma   90.00
#
_symmetry.space_group_name_H-M   'P 1'
#
loop_
_entity.id
_entity.type
_entity.pdbx_description
1 polymer ?
#
loop_
_entity_poly.entity_id
_entity_poly.type
_entity_poly.pdbx_seq_one_letter_code
_entity_poly.pdbx_strand_id
1 'polypeptide(L)'
;MTKHLDVGQCLTIIEGTNTALKSYMDHFDFMEAAISRVLELEGSLKGKGGEALLRNYQELQLPAIRAARAFISSMKEMGEKLRSLILSFEPSENGMVSEDFYRNQVTRGYDRFEQFMEQNKAEVDAIAASVSHIIDLGKLDIRHVQDRVDDARKHANDTVEGLYELDHEGMRLMRELQRDMAELKAILKKVTEWTVSGGALLNGVDLNDVRSHFADKTLHTKAPEVSVKLSSPNPLIQYANDFPLRFKYDTMRSIMKVFDLSHHHKWFSNRIKSLPLTSLFIMARWNVNTKSDNYLKVH
;
A
#
# COMPACT_ATOMS: atom_id res chain seq x y z
N MET A 1 -20.41 -8.52 10.00
CA MET A 1 -19.19 -9.31 9.74
C MET A 1 -18.18 -8.86 10.78
N THR A 2 -17.71 -9.78 11.62
CA THR A 2 -16.90 -9.47 12.81
C THR A 2 -15.51 -8.99 12.43
N LYS A 3 -15.02 -7.93 13.09
CA LYS A 3 -13.69 -7.36 12.91
C LYS A 3 -12.63 -8.04 13.77
N HIS A 4 -11.45 -8.24 13.20
CA HIS A 4 -10.28 -8.78 13.89
C HIS A 4 -9.03 -8.06 13.39
N LEU A 5 -8.22 -7.57 14.32
CA LEU A 5 -6.94 -6.94 14.06
C LEU A 5 -5.84 -7.81 14.65
N ASP A 6 -4.88 -8.18 13.79
CA ASP A 6 -3.59 -8.72 14.17
C ASP A 6 -2.54 -7.68 13.75
N VAL A 7 -1.97 -6.96 14.73
CA VAL A 7 -1.05 -5.86 14.46
C VAL A 7 0.21 -6.37 13.76
N GLY A 8 0.79 -7.46 14.25
CA GLY A 8 2.03 -8.03 13.71
C GLY A 8 1.88 -8.46 12.24
N GLN A 9 0.76 -9.10 11.91
CA GLN A 9 0.44 -9.45 10.52
C GLN A 9 0.29 -8.21 9.65
N CYS A 10 -0.41 -7.17 10.13
CA CYS A 10 -0.60 -5.93 9.37
C CYS A 10 0.73 -5.23 9.09
N LEU A 11 1.59 -5.10 10.11
CA LEU A 11 2.90 -4.46 9.98
C LEU A 11 3.81 -5.22 9.02
N THR A 12 3.84 -6.55 9.11
CA THR A 12 4.61 -7.42 8.21
C THR A 12 4.22 -7.20 6.74
N ILE A 13 2.93 -7.06 6.47
CA ILE A 13 2.43 -6.86 5.10
C ILE A 13 2.76 -5.45 4.60
N ILE A 14 2.64 -4.42 5.45
CA ILE A 14 3.05 -3.06 5.11
C ILE A 14 4.55 -3.03 4.77
N GLU A 15 5.40 -3.65 5.59
CA GLU A 15 6.85 -3.69 5.39
C GLU A 15 7.26 -4.48 4.13
N GLY A 16 6.64 -5.64 3.91
CA GLY A 16 6.85 -6.44 2.70
C GLY A 16 6.43 -5.67 1.44
N THR A 17 5.29 -4.97 1.51
CA THR A 17 4.81 -4.09 0.43
C THR A 17 5.78 -2.95 0.17
N ASN A 18 6.23 -2.26 1.21
CA ASN A 18 7.19 -1.16 1.11
C ASN A 18 8.52 -1.61 0.48
N THR A 19 8.99 -2.81 0.82
CA THR A 19 10.20 -3.41 0.23
C THR A 19 10.05 -3.64 -1.26
N ALA A 20 8.93 -4.24 -1.69
CA ALA A 20 8.64 -4.44 -3.11
C ALA A 20 8.51 -3.10 -3.86
N LEU A 21 7.77 -2.15 -3.29
CA LEU A 21 7.58 -0.82 -3.87
C LEU A 21 8.90 -0.06 -4.04
N LYS A 22 9.85 -0.22 -3.12
CA LYS A 22 11.20 0.37 -3.26
C LYS A 22 11.92 -0.18 -4.49
N SER A 23 11.93 -1.49 -4.70
CA SER A 23 12.57 -2.09 -5.88
C SER A 23 11.96 -1.58 -7.19
N TYR A 24 10.64 -1.37 -7.23
CA TYR A 24 9.99 -0.78 -8.40
C TYR A 24 10.33 0.70 -8.57
N MET A 25 10.36 1.49 -7.49
CA MET A 25 10.78 2.89 -7.55
C MET A 25 12.19 3.00 -8.14
N ASP A 26 13.15 2.23 -7.63
CA ASP A 26 14.53 2.25 -8.09
C ASP A 26 14.63 1.93 -9.61
N HIS A 27 13.78 1.00 -10.10
CA HIS A 27 13.70 0.68 -11.52
C HIS A 27 13.14 1.84 -12.36
N PHE A 28 12.07 2.48 -11.91
CA PHE A 28 11.50 3.63 -12.61
C PHE A 28 12.42 4.86 -12.56
N ASP A 29 13.10 5.09 -11.44
CA ASP A 29 14.12 6.14 -11.30
C ASP A 29 15.26 5.94 -12.30
N PHE A 30 15.73 4.69 -12.45
CA PHE A 30 16.74 4.35 -13.45
C PHE A 30 16.24 4.62 -14.88
N MET A 31 15.02 4.19 -15.22
CA MET A 31 14.46 4.41 -16.56
C MET A 31 14.29 5.89 -16.87
N GLU A 32 13.78 6.68 -15.93
CA GLU A 32 13.65 8.14 -16.09
C GLU A 32 15.02 8.77 -16.31
N ALA A 33 16.02 8.47 -15.47
CA ALA A 33 17.37 9.01 -15.64
C ALA A 33 18.00 8.61 -17.00
N ALA A 34 17.78 7.38 -17.44
CA ALA A 34 18.30 6.90 -18.71
C ALA A 34 17.61 7.58 -19.90
N ILE A 35 16.29 7.79 -19.84
CA ILE A 35 15.53 8.53 -20.86
C ILE A 35 15.97 10.00 -20.90
N SER A 36 16.05 10.67 -19.74
CA SER A 36 16.50 12.07 -19.67
C SER A 36 17.88 12.24 -20.30
N ARG A 37 18.81 11.33 -20.03
CA ARG A 37 20.13 11.35 -20.69
C ARG A 37 20.05 11.20 -22.20
N VAL A 38 19.16 10.34 -22.72
CA VAL A 38 18.96 10.22 -24.18
C VAL A 38 18.39 11.51 -24.77
N LEU A 39 17.48 12.18 -24.07
CA LEU A 39 16.90 13.46 -24.51
C LEU A 39 17.93 14.60 -24.49
N GLU A 40 18.87 14.58 -23.54
CA GLU A 40 19.97 15.55 -23.42
C GLU A 40 21.13 15.32 -24.39
N LEU A 41 21.22 14.14 -25.03
CA LEU A 41 22.29 13.83 -25.99
C LEU A 41 22.07 14.58 -27.32
N GLU A 42 22.52 15.83 -27.34
CA GLU A 42 22.48 16.70 -28.52
C GLU A 42 23.10 16.02 -29.75
N GLY A 43 22.35 16.00 -30.86
CA GLY A 43 22.83 15.54 -32.16
C GLY A 43 23.06 14.03 -32.32
N SER A 44 22.78 13.21 -31.30
CA SER A 44 22.97 11.75 -31.35
C SER A 44 21.89 11.01 -32.14
N LEU A 45 20.64 11.47 -32.06
CA LEU A 45 19.49 10.94 -32.79
C LEU A 45 18.97 12.00 -33.77
N LYS A 46 19.31 11.85 -35.05
CA LYS A 46 18.93 12.76 -36.13
C LYS A 46 18.04 12.08 -37.16
N GLY A 47 17.36 12.89 -37.97
CA GLY A 47 16.45 12.44 -39.02
C GLY A 47 15.10 11.99 -38.47
N LYS A 48 14.14 11.76 -39.38
CA LYS A 48 12.72 11.53 -39.04
C LYS A 48 12.51 10.42 -37.99
N GLY A 49 13.28 9.32 -38.08
CA GLY A 49 13.19 8.22 -37.11
C GLY A 49 13.78 8.57 -35.73
N GLY A 50 14.95 9.23 -35.69
CA GLY A 50 15.56 9.67 -34.44
C GLY A 50 14.70 10.69 -33.70
N GLU A 51 14.16 11.67 -34.43
CA GLU A 51 13.24 12.66 -33.88
C GLU A 51 11.92 12.04 -33.38
N ALA A 52 11.38 11.04 -34.09
CA ALA A 52 10.18 10.33 -33.66
C ALA A 52 10.42 9.53 -32.37
N LEU A 53 11.59 8.92 -32.25
CA LEU A 53 11.99 8.21 -31.04
C LEU A 53 12.17 9.17 -29.85
N LEU A 54 12.82 10.32 -30.05
CA LEU A 54 12.94 11.35 -29.00
C LEU A 54 11.56 11.85 -28.54
N ARG A 55 10.63 12.08 -29.48
CA ARG A 55 9.24 12.44 -29.14
C ARG A 55 8.51 11.36 -28.35
N ASN A 56 8.69 10.08 -28.70
CA ASN A 56 8.12 8.98 -27.94
C ASN A 56 8.62 8.98 -26.48
N TYR A 57 9.93 9.16 -26.28
CA TYR A 57 10.49 9.28 -24.94
C TYR A 57 9.93 10.47 -24.17
N GLN A 58 9.92 11.65 -24.78
CA GLN A 58 9.54 12.90 -24.13
C GLN A 58 8.04 13.00 -23.85
N GLU A 59 7.19 12.63 -24.81
CA GLU A 59 5.74 12.89 -24.76
C GLU A 59 4.91 11.69 -24.30
N LEU A 60 5.44 10.46 -24.40
CA LEU A 60 4.71 9.24 -24.02
C LEU A 60 5.33 8.52 -22.82
N GLN A 61 6.60 8.12 -22.93
CA GLN A 61 7.21 7.22 -21.94
C GLN A 61 7.55 7.93 -20.63
N LEU A 62 8.15 9.12 -20.70
CA LEU A 62 8.55 9.87 -19.52
C LEU A 62 7.35 10.26 -18.63
N PRO A 63 6.23 10.81 -19.17
CA PRO A 63 5.03 11.04 -18.36
C PRO A 63 4.43 9.75 -17.76
N ALA A 64 4.45 8.63 -18.49
CA ALA A 64 3.96 7.35 -17.99
C ALA A 64 4.81 6.81 -16.82
N ILE A 65 6.14 6.91 -16.93
CA ILE A 65 7.08 6.54 -15.86
C ILE A 65 6.86 7.41 -14.63
N ARG A 66 6.74 8.73 -14.80
CA ARG A 66 6.44 9.66 -13.72
C ARG A 66 5.10 9.34 -13.04
N ALA A 67 4.07 8.96 -13.79
CA ALA A 67 2.80 8.53 -13.21
C ALA A 67 2.96 7.26 -12.34
N ALA A 68 3.73 6.27 -12.80
CA ALA A 68 4.00 5.07 -12.02
C ALA A 68 4.79 5.38 -10.74
N ARG A 69 5.81 6.24 -10.82
CA ARG A 69 6.58 6.72 -9.66
C ARG A 69 5.71 7.45 -8.65
N ALA A 70 4.86 8.37 -9.11
CA ALA A 70 3.93 9.08 -8.24
C ALA A 70 2.99 8.11 -7.50
N PHE A 71 2.44 7.12 -8.20
CA PHE A 71 1.59 6.11 -7.58
C PHE A 71 2.33 5.28 -6.52
N ILE A 72 3.57 4.86 -6.80
CA ILE A 72 4.40 4.14 -5.83
C ILE A 72 4.65 5.00 -4.58
N SER A 73 4.92 6.29 -4.75
CA SER A 73 5.07 7.24 -3.63
C SER A 73 3.78 7.34 -2.81
N SER A 74 2.62 7.51 -3.46
CA SER A 74 1.31 7.54 -2.79
C SER A 74 1.02 6.25 -2.01
N MET A 75 1.39 5.09 -2.56
CA MET A 75 1.27 3.81 -1.86
C MET A 75 2.14 3.74 -0.59
N LYS A 76 3.40 4.17 -0.68
CA LYS A 76 4.31 4.18 0.47
C LYS A 76 3.80 5.11 1.56
N GLU A 77 3.39 6.32 1.19
CA GLU A 77 2.80 7.28 2.14
C GLU A 77 1.54 6.72 2.82
N MET A 78 0.67 6.06 2.05
CA MET A 78 -0.51 5.39 2.59
C MET A 78 -0.13 4.26 3.55
N GLY A 79 0.88 3.45 3.23
CA GLY A 79 1.41 2.40 4.10
C GLY A 79 1.87 2.93 5.45
N GLU A 80 2.61 4.05 5.45
CA GLU A 80 3.05 4.71 6.69
C GLU A 80 1.89 5.29 7.49
N LYS A 81 0.91 5.93 6.83
CA LYS A 81 -0.31 6.41 7.51
C LYS A 81 -1.11 5.27 8.13
N LEU A 82 -1.24 4.15 7.42
CA LEU A 82 -1.95 2.98 7.91
C LEU A 82 -1.23 2.34 9.10
N ARG A 83 0.11 2.23 9.03
CA ARG A 83 0.95 1.81 10.16
C ARG A 83 0.70 2.71 11.38
N SER A 84 0.72 4.03 11.20
CA SER A 84 0.49 4.98 12.29
C SER A 84 -0.91 4.86 12.88
N LEU A 85 -1.95 4.67 12.05
CA LEU A 85 -3.33 4.47 12.53
C LEU A 85 -3.45 3.20 13.37
N ILE A 86 -2.85 2.09 12.90
CA ILE A 86 -2.86 0.81 13.61
C ILE A 86 -2.16 0.93 14.95
N LEU A 87 -0.94 1.48 14.99
CA LEU A 87 -0.15 1.62 16.21
C LEU A 87 -0.70 2.67 17.18
N SER A 88 -1.47 3.64 16.68
CA SER A 88 -2.20 4.58 17.55
C SER A 88 -3.39 3.92 18.23
N PHE A 89 -4.01 2.92 17.59
CA PHE A 89 -5.12 2.16 18.16
C PHE A 89 -4.62 1.05 19.09
N GLU A 90 -3.64 0.26 18.66
CA GLU A 90 -3.00 -0.80 19.44
C GLU A 90 -1.47 -0.64 19.36
N PRO A 91 -0.84 -0.06 20.39
CA PRO A 91 0.60 0.19 20.40
C PRO A 91 1.48 -1.07 20.47
N SER A 92 0.91 -2.20 20.90
CA SER A 92 1.62 -3.47 20.98
C SER A 92 1.80 -4.06 19.57
N GLU A 93 3.05 -4.25 19.14
CA GLU A 93 3.36 -4.83 17.81
C GLU A 93 2.89 -6.29 17.67
N ASN A 94 2.68 -6.99 18.78
CA ASN A 94 2.08 -8.32 18.83
C ASN A 94 0.63 -8.30 19.36
N GLY A 95 0.01 -7.12 19.38
CA GLY A 95 -1.36 -6.91 19.82
C GLY A 95 -2.38 -7.60 18.91
N MET A 96 -3.40 -8.18 19.53
CA MET A 96 -4.53 -8.79 18.84
C MET A 96 -5.83 -8.26 19.42
N VAL A 97 -6.71 -7.75 18.56
CA VAL A 97 -8.01 -7.21 18.96
C VAL A 97 -9.11 -7.95 18.19
N SER A 98 -10.07 -8.50 18.90
CA SER A 98 -11.22 -9.21 18.32
C SER A 98 -12.51 -8.55 18.77
N GLU A 99 -13.33 -8.12 17.82
CA GLU A 99 -14.66 -7.57 18.12
C GLU A 99 -15.51 -8.57 18.91
N ASP A 100 -15.49 -9.86 18.56
CA ASP A 100 -16.29 -10.86 19.28
C ASP A 100 -15.83 -11.01 20.73
N PHE A 101 -14.51 -10.98 20.95
CA PHE A 101 -13.95 -11.07 22.29
C PHE A 101 -14.45 -9.92 23.17
N TYR A 102 -14.23 -8.67 22.73
CA TYR A 102 -14.62 -7.50 23.52
C TYR A 102 -16.13 -7.29 23.59
N ARG A 103 -16.86 -7.45 22.48
CA ARG A 103 -18.31 -7.25 22.44
C ARG A 103 -19.07 -8.32 23.25
N ASN A 104 -18.68 -9.58 23.09
CA ASN A 104 -19.49 -10.70 23.57
C ASN A 104 -18.84 -11.46 24.72
N GLN A 105 -17.54 -11.78 24.65
CA GLN A 105 -16.90 -12.65 25.66
C GLN A 105 -16.58 -11.89 26.94
N VAL A 106 -16.03 -10.69 26.81
CA VAL A 106 -15.69 -9.79 27.93
C VAL A 106 -16.97 -9.38 28.68
N THR A 107 -17.99 -8.89 27.97
CA THR A 107 -19.28 -8.53 28.55
C THR A 107 -19.92 -9.69 29.34
N ARG A 108 -19.98 -10.90 28.75
CA ARG A 108 -20.48 -12.11 29.45
C ARG A 108 -19.60 -12.52 30.63
N GLY A 109 -18.30 -12.25 30.58
CA GLY A 109 -17.38 -12.45 31.69
C GLY A 109 -17.75 -11.57 32.88
N TYR A 110 -17.97 -10.29 32.62
CA TYR A 110 -18.37 -9.32 33.63
C TYR A 110 -19.74 -9.60 34.24
N ASP A 111 -20.73 -10.01 33.44
CA ASP A 111 -22.05 -10.37 33.97
C ASP A 111 -21.97 -11.55 34.95
N ARG A 112 -21.15 -12.57 34.62
CA ARG A 112 -20.93 -13.71 35.52
C ARG A 112 -20.18 -13.32 36.79
N PHE A 113 -19.20 -12.43 36.66
CA PHE A 113 -18.44 -11.94 37.81
C PHE A 113 -19.32 -11.12 38.76
N GLU A 114 -20.17 -10.24 38.22
CA GLU A 114 -21.12 -9.44 39.00
C GLU A 114 -22.13 -10.34 39.74
N GLN A 115 -22.69 -11.35 39.06
CA GLN A 115 -23.58 -12.33 39.71
C GLN A 115 -22.90 -13.07 40.86
N PHE A 116 -21.66 -13.51 40.67
CA PHE A 116 -20.87 -14.17 41.71
C PHE A 116 -20.59 -13.24 42.89
N MET A 117 -20.29 -11.96 42.63
CA MET A 117 -20.05 -10.97 43.68
C MET A 117 -21.32 -10.66 44.49
N GLU A 118 -22.47 -10.53 43.84
CA GLU A 118 -23.75 -10.31 44.53
C GLU A 118 -24.15 -11.52 45.40
N GLN A 119 -23.93 -12.74 44.90
CA GLN A 119 -24.15 -13.97 45.69
C GLN A 119 -23.27 -14.00 46.94
N ASN A 120 -21.96 -13.76 46.80
CA ASN A 120 -21.04 -13.72 47.95
C ASN A 120 -21.40 -12.60 48.92
N LYS A 121 -21.80 -11.42 48.43
CA LYS A 121 -22.27 -10.32 49.27
C LYS A 121 -23.48 -10.75 50.09
N ALA A 122 -24.46 -11.39 49.47
CA ALA A 122 -25.65 -11.87 50.17
C ALA A 122 -25.31 -12.90 51.26
N GLU A 123 -24.36 -13.80 50.99
CA GLU A 123 -23.87 -14.78 51.98
C GLU A 123 -23.15 -14.11 53.16
N VAL A 124 -22.23 -13.17 52.89
CA VAL A 124 -21.52 -12.42 53.94
C VAL A 124 -22.47 -11.58 54.78
N ASP A 125 -23.43 -10.88 54.14
CA ASP A 125 -24.45 -10.09 54.83
C ASP A 125 -25.34 -10.98 55.72
N ALA A 126 -25.67 -12.20 55.28
CA ALA A 126 -26.43 -13.16 56.08
C ALA A 126 -25.64 -13.65 57.30
N ILE A 127 -24.34 -13.92 57.15
CA ILE A 127 -23.45 -14.28 58.26
C ILE A 127 -23.34 -13.11 59.26
N ALA A 128 -23.10 -11.89 58.77
CA ALA A 128 -23.03 -10.68 59.60
C ALA A 128 -24.33 -10.45 60.40
N ALA A 129 -25.49 -10.64 59.76
CA ALA A 129 -26.78 -10.54 60.42
C ALA A 129 -26.95 -11.59 61.54
N SER A 130 -26.46 -12.82 61.35
CA SER A 130 -26.60 -13.90 62.35
C SER A 130 -25.86 -13.62 63.66
N VAL A 131 -24.76 -12.87 63.62
CA VAL A 131 -23.93 -12.51 64.79
C VAL A 131 -24.21 -11.10 65.34
N SER A 132 -25.16 -10.37 64.74
CA SER A 132 -25.49 -8.97 65.09
C SER A 132 -25.87 -8.73 66.55
N HIS A 133 -26.38 -9.77 67.24
CA HIS A 133 -26.71 -9.73 68.67
C HIS A 133 -25.47 -9.64 69.57
N ILE A 134 -24.29 -10.03 69.07
CA ILE A 134 -23.01 -9.98 69.77
C ILE A 134 -22.24 -8.73 69.35
N ILE A 135 -22.17 -8.47 68.03
CA ILE A 135 -21.42 -7.36 67.43
C ILE A 135 -22.06 -6.95 66.10
N ASP A 136 -22.25 -5.65 65.90
CA ASP A 136 -22.73 -5.10 64.62
C ASP A 136 -21.56 -4.93 63.65
N LEU A 137 -21.55 -5.73 62.58
CA LEU A 137 -20.53 -5.71 61.53
C LEU A 137 -20.97 -4.90 60.29
N GLY A 138 -22.22 -4.45 60.23
CA GLY A 138 -22.80 -3.84 59.04
C GLY A 138 -22.95 -4.78 57.84
N LYS A 139 -23.19 -4.20 56.66
CA LYS A 139 -23.27 -4.92 55.38
C LYS A 139 -21.98 -4.74 54.58
N LEU A 140 -21.61 -5.75 53.81
CA LEU A 140 -20.48 -5.68 52.89
C LEU A 140 -20.75 -4.65 51.79
N ASP A 141 -19.85 -3.69 51.63
CA ASP A 141 -19.91 -2.71 50.54
C ASP A 141 -19.09 -3.19 49.35
N ILE A 142 -19.75 -3.40 48.21
CA ILE A 142 -19.11 -3.86 46.96
C ILE A 142 -19.13 -2.80 45.85
N ARG A 143 -19.49 -1.54 46.15
CA ARG A 143 -19.62 -0.47 45.15
C ARG A 143 -18.37 -0.29 44.30
N HIS A 144 -17.18 -0.28 44.92
CA HIS A 144 -15.91 -0.18 44.20
C HIS A 144 -15.69 -1.33 43.19
N VAL A 145 -16.21 -2.52 43.46
CA VAL A 145 -16.12 -3.64 42.52
C VAL A 145 -17.10 -3.45 41.36
N GLN A 146 -18.32 -3.01 41.64
CA GLN A 146 -19.32 -2.67 40.62
C GLN A 146 -18.81 -1.56 39.68
N ASP A 147 -18.26 -0.47 40.24
CA ASP A 147 -17.66 0.63 39.47
C ASP A 147 -16.56 0.12 38.52
N ARG A 148 -15.69 -0.78 39.00
CA ARG A 148 -14.63 -1.39 38.15
C ARG A 148 -15.18 -2.30 37.06
N VAL A 149 -16.30 -2.97 37.30
CA VAL A 149 -16.97 -3.79 36.28
C VAL A 149 -17.55 -2.89 35.19
N ASP A 150 -18.17 -1.78 35.57
CA ASP A 150 -18.73 -0.82 34.63
C ASP A 150 -17.64 -0.10 33.82
N ASP A 151 -16.53 0.29 34.44
CA ASP A 151 -15.36 0.82 33.74
C ASP A 151 -14.81 -0.16 32.70
N ALA A 152 -14.79 -1.45 33.05
CA ALA A 152 -14.28 -2.47 32.15
C ALA A 152 -15.24 -2.80 30.99
N ARG A 153 -16.55 -2.75 31.23
CA ARG A 153 -17.58 -2.79 30.17
C ARG A 153 -17.44 -1.59 29.23
N LYS A 154 -17.25 -0.40 29.78
CA LYS A 154 -17.02 0.82 28.99
C LYS A 154 -15.77 0.67 28.13
N HIS A 155 -14.66 0.24 28.71
CA HIS A 155 -13.42 0.00 27.96
C HIS A 155 -13.61 -1.02 26.82
N ALA A 156 -14.36 -2.10 27.05
CA ALA A 156 -14.67 -3.08 26.00
C ALA A 156 -15.49 -2.46 24.86
N ASN A 157 -16.48 -1.61 25.17
CA ASN A 157 -17.26 -0.88 24.17
C ASN A 157 -16.38 0.13 23.39
N ASP A 158 -15.62 0.96 24.09
CA ASP A 158 -14.71 1.95 23.49
C ASP A 158 -13.69 1.26 22.56
N THR A 159 -13.18 0.08 22.94
CA THR A 159 -12.26 -0.72 22.12
C THR A 159 -12.93 -1.19 20.83
N VAL A 160 -14.19 -1.65 20.91
CA VAL A 160 -14.95 -2.05 19.74
C VAL A 160 -15.23 -0.85 18.83
N GLU A 161 -15.65 0.29 19.38
CA GLU A 161 -15.87 1.52 18.62
C GLU A 161 -14.61 1.98 17.91
N GLY A 162 -13.48 2.05 18.61
CA GLY A 162 -12.18 2.39 18.03
C GLY A 162 -11.75 1.43 16.91
N LEU A 163 -12.10 0.14 17.00
CA LEU A 163 -11.84 -0.84 15.94
C LEU A 163 -12.66 -0.54 14.66
N TYR A 164 -13.88 -0.02 14.80
CA TYR A 164 -14.69 0.43 13.66
C TYR A 164 -14.17 1.75 13.08
N GLU A 165 -13.74 2.69 13.92
CA GLU A 165 -13.12 3.95 13.49
C GLU A 165 -11.82 3.71 12.72
N LEU A 166 -10.93 2.86 13.24
CA LEU A 166 -9.71 2.43 12.56
C LEU A 166 -10.01 1.88 11.17
N ASP A 167 -11.02 1.01 11.06
CA ASP A 167 -11.39 0.45 9.76
C ASP A 167 -11.96 1.49 8.80
N HIS A 168 -12.81 2.40 9.31
CA HIS A 168 -13.38 3.49 8.52
C HIS A 168 -12.28 4.41 7.97
N GLU A 169 -11.35 4.83 8.83
CA GLU A 169 -10.23 5.71 8.45
C GLU A 169 -9.27 5.01 7.48
N GLY A 170 -8.96 3.75 7.72
CA GLY A 170 -8.18 2.94 6.77
C GLY A 170 -8.87 2.84 5.40
N MET A 171 -10.18 2.60 5.37
CA MET A 171 -10.95 2.56 4.12
C MET A 171 -11.03 3.93 3.43
N ARG A 172 -10.97 5.04 4.17
CA ARG A 172 -10.86 6.38 3.59
C ARG A 172 -9.53 6.55 2.85
N LEU A 173 -8.41 6.18 3.47
CA LEU A 173 -7.08 6.20 2.82
C LEU A 173 -7.05 5.32 1.56
N MET A 174 -7.60 4.10 1.64
CA MET A 174 -7.65 3.19 0.50
C MET A 174 -8.44 3.75 -0.68
N ARG A 175 -9.50 4.53 -0.45
CA ARG A 175 -10.29 5.18 -1.52
C ARG A 175 -9.49 6.23 -2.29
N GLU A 176 -8.56 6.92 -1.65
CA GLU A 176 -7.67 7.87 -2.33
C GLU A 176 -6.72 7.12 -3.26
N LEU A 177 -6.08 6.06 -2.76
CA LEU A 177 -5.19 5.23 -3.55
C LEU A 177 -5.91 4.56 -4.75
N GLN A 178 -7.19 4.21 -4.57
CA GLN A 178 -8.01 3.67 -5.66
C GLN A 178 -8.17 4.63 -6.84
N ARG A 179 -8.27 5.94 -6.56
CA ARG A 179 -8.37 6.96 -7.61
C ARG A 179 -7.07 7.06 -8.38
N ASP A 180 -5.94 7.13 -7.69
CA ASP A 180 -4.61 7.15 -8.34
C ASP A 180 -4.37 5.87 -9.16
N MET A 181 -4.78 4.69 -8.66
CA MET A 181 -4.69 3.42 -9.38
C MET A 181 -5.57 3.39 -10.63
N ALA A 182 -6.80 3.94 -10.56
CA ALA A 182 -7.68 4.04 -11.72
C ALA A 182 -7.07 4.94 -12.80
N GLU A 183 -6.48 6.06 -12.39
CA GLU A 183 -5.79 6.97 -13.29
C GLU A 183 -4.55 6.32 -13.94
N LEU A 184 -3.71 5.65 -13.15
CA LEU A 184 -2.55 4.90 -13.66
C LEU A 184 -2.96 3.82 -14.66
N LYS A 185 -4.03 3.07 -14.38
CA LYS A 185 -4.57 2.08 -15.31
C LYS A 185 -5.01 2.71 -16.63
N ALA A 186 -5.66 3.87 -16.59
CA ALA A 186 -6.07 4.59 -17.79
C ALA A 186 -4.86 5.03 -18.62
N ILE A 187 -3.84 5.60 -17.97
CA ILE A 187 -2.56 5.99 -18.59
C ILE A 187 -1.90 4.77 -19.24
N LEU A 188 -1.67 3.70 -18.48
CA LEU A 188 -0.97 2.51 -18.99
C LEU A 188 -1.74 1.81 -20.11
N LYS A 189 -3.08 1.84 -20.08
CA LYS A 189 -3.91 1.34 -21.17
C LYS A 189 -3.63 2.10 -22.46
N LYS A 190 -3.70 3.44 -22.44
CA LYS A 190 -3.44 4.29 -23.61
C LYS A 190 -2.00 4.20 -24.10
N VAL A 191 -1.02 4.22 -23.18
CA VAL A 191 0.38 4.00 -23.50
C VAL A 191 0.58 2.68 -24.23
N THR A 192 -0.02 1.59 -23.75
CA THR A 192 0.06 0.29 -24.42
C THR A 192 -0.58 0.34 -25.81
N GLU A 193 -1.76 0.96 -25.95
CA GLU A 193 -2.47 1.08 -27.25
C GLU A 193 -1.60 1.77 -28.29
N TRP A 194 -1.10 2.97 -28.01
CA TRP A 194 -0.26 3.72 -28.95
C TRP A 194 1.06 3.02 -29.25
N THR A 195 1.62 2.37 -28.25
CA THR A 195 2.87 1.66 -28.40
C THR A 195 2.71 0.40 -29.26
N VAL A 196 1.59 -0.32 -29.13
CA VAL A 196 1.27 -1.47 -29.98
C VAL A 196 0.96 -1.03 -31.40
N SER A 197 0.21 0.06 -31.59
CA SER A 197 -0.18 0.53 -32.92
C SER A 197 0.96 1.21 -33.68
N GLY A 198 1.75 2.03 -33.00
CA GLY A 198 2.78 2.87 -33.62
C GLY A 198 4.21 2.42 -33.40
N GLY A 199 4.44 1.43 -32.54
CA GLY A 199 5.77 0.95 -32.18
C GLY A 199 6.62 2.04 -31.52
N ALA A 200 7.95 1.87 -31.55
CA ALA A 200 8.89 2.78 -30.92
C ALA A 200 8.93 4.19 -31.55
N LEU A 201 8.42 4.33 -32.79
CA LEU A 201 8.42 5.59 -33.54
C LEU A 201 7.04 6.28 -33.54
N LEU A 202 6.03 5.69 -32.87
CA LEU A 202 4.66 6.21 -32.84
C LEU A 202 4.07 6.41 -34.25
N ASN A 203 4.37 5.51 -35.19
CA ASN A 203 3.86 5.59 -36.55
C ASN A 203 2.33 5.53 -36.57
N GLY A 204 1.68 6.54 -37.18
CA GLY A 204 0.22 6.60 -37.26
C GLY A 204 -0.49 6.93 -35.95
N VAL A 205 0.25 7.32 -34.90
CA VAL A 205 -0.32 7.85 -33.66
C VAL A 205 -0.40 9.38 -33.76
N ASP A 206 -1.57 9.95 -33.44
CA ASP A 206 -1.72 11.40 -33.30
C ASP A 206 -1.10 11.87 -31.98
N LEU A 207 -0.08 12.71 -32.05
CA LEU A 207 0.60 13.26 -30.87
C LEU A 207 -0.29 14.24 -30.09
N ASN A 208 -1.28 14.86 -30.73
CA ASN A 208 -2.24 15.68 -30.01
C ASN A 208 -3.10 14.83 -29.06
N ASP A 209 -3.49 13.62 -29.49
CA ASP A 209 -4.20 12.67 -28.62
C ASP A 209 -3.35 12.27 -27.41
N VAL A 210 -2.04 12.05 -27.62
CA VAL A 210 -1.10 11.74 -26.53
C VAL A 210 -1.02 12.90 -25.54
N ARG A 211 -0.80 14.12 -26.02
CA ARG A 211 -0.67 15.32 -25.20
C ARG A 211 -1.96 15.62 -24.44
N SER A 212 -3.11 15.58 -25.11
CA SER A 212 -4.43 15.79 -24.49
C SER A 212 -4.70 14.75 -23.40
N HIS A 213 -4.36 13.48 -23.66
CA HIS A 213 -4.55 12.44 -22.66
C HIS A 213 -3.78 12.71 -21.37
N PHE A 214 -2.52 13.15 -21.45
CA PHE A 214 -1.74 13.48 -20.26
C PHE A 214 -2.18 14.80 -19.64
N ALA A 215 -2.55 15.81 -20.43
CA ALA A 215 -3.09 17.08 -19.92
C ALA A 215 -4.34 16.86 -19.03
N ASP A 216 -5.16 15.86 -19.34
CA ASP A 216 -6.34 15.47 -18.55
C ASP A 216 -6.02 14.60 -17.32
N LYS A 217 -4.75 14.44 -16.96
CA LYS A 217 -4.27 13.56 -15.89
C LYS A 217 -3.38 14.35 -14.94
N THR A 218 -3.31 13.93 -13.68
CA THR A 218 -2.57 14.63 -12.64
C THR A 218 -1.44 13.80 -12.06
N LEU A 219 -1.52 12.47 -12.15
CA LEU A 219 -0.59 11.57 -11.48
C LEU A 219 0.84 11.75 -11.98
N HIS A 220 1.03 11.95 -13.28
CA HIS A 220 2.34 12.16 -13.89
C HIS A 220 3.04 13.46 -13.44
N THR A 221 2.31 14.43 -12.89
CA THR A 221 2.89 15.70 -12.41
C THR A 221 3.27 15.64 -10.92
N LYS A 222 2.86 14.60 -10.20
CA LYS A 222 3.10 14.45 -8.76
C LYS A 222 4.49 13.86 -8.45
N ALA A 223 5.17 13.24 -9.42
CA ALA A 223 6.50 12.68 -9.20
C ALA A 223 7.57 13.76 -9.36
N PRO A 224 8.49 13.92 -8.38
CA PRO A 224 9.62 14.82 -8.52
C PRO A 224 10.57 14.32 -9.62
N GLU A 225 11.22 15.24 -10.33
CA GLU A 225 12.24 14.87 -11.31
C GLU A 225 13.42 14.14 -10.65
N VAL A 226 13.98 13.16 -11.38
CA VAL A 226 15.12 12.38 -10.89
C VAL A 226 16.41 13.14 -11.14
N SER A 227 17.06 13.62 -10.08
CA SER A 227 18.42 14.17 -10.13
C SER A 227 19.45 13.09 -9.78
N VAL A 228 19.72 12.12 -10.66
CA VAL A 228 20.65 11.01 -10.35
C VAL A 228 21.73 10.83 -11.42
N LYS A 229 23.00 10.79 -10.97
CA LYS A 229 24.12 10.18 -11.71
C LYS A 229 23.87 8.67 -11.77
N LEU A 230 23.75 8.08 -12.97
CA LEU A 230 23.54 6.65 -13.15
C LEU A 230 24.54 5.82 -12.31
N SER A 231 24.09 5.29 -11.17
CA SER A 231 24.65 4.07 -10.59
C SER A 231 23.90 2.90 -11.23
N SER A 232 24.65 1.90 -11.69
CA SER A 232 24.09 0.73 -12.36
C SER A 232 22.96 0.12 -11.53
N PRO A 233 21.78 -0.15 -12.13
CA PRO A 233 20.70 -0.80 -11.42
C PRO A 233 21.18 -2.18 -10.98
N ASN A 234 20.82 -2.59 -9.76
CA ASN A 234 21.08 -3.94 -9.29
C ASN A 234 20.48 -4.93 -10.33
N PRO A 235 21.30 -5.76 -10.98
CA PRO A 235 20.87 -6.54 -12.14
C PRO A 235 19.75 -7.49 -11.75
N LEU A 236 18.56 -7.22 -12.28
CA LEU A 236 17.43 -8.14 -12.33
C LEU A 236 17.07 -8.77 -10.97
N ILE A 237 16.60 -7.98 -10.00
CA ILE A 237 15.65 -8.53 -9.03
C ILE A 237 14.45 -9.05 -9.86
N GLN A 238 13.96 -10.26 -9.58
CA GLN A 238 12.86 -10.91 -10.29
C GLN A 238 11.60 -10.01 -10.37
N TYR A 239 11.56 -9.08 -11.32
CA TYR A 239 10.49 -8.07 -11.46
C TYR A 239 9.10 -8.66 -11.79
N ALA A 240 9.04 -9.97 -12.02
CA ALA A 240 7.87 -10.67 -12.52
C ALA A 240 6.98 -11.30 -11.44
N ASN A 241 7.47 -11.50 -10.21
CA ASN A 241 6.82 -12.40 -9.26
C ASN A 241 6.13 -11.74 -8.07
N ASP A 242 6.30 -10.44 -7.78
CA ASP A 242 5.71 -9.83 -6.58
C ASP A 242 5.41 -8.31 -6.71
N PHE A 243 4.64 -7.86 -7.72
CA PHE A 243 4.00 -6.55 -7.58
C PHE A 243 2.82 -6.75 -6.62
N PRO A 244 2.78 -6.12 -5.42
CA PRO A 244 1.86 -6.48 -4.33
C PRO A 244 0.37 -6.16 -4.58
N LEU A 245 -0.04 -5.97 -5.84
CA LEU A 245 -1.35 -5.44 -6.20
C LEU A 245 -2.21 -6.43 -6.97
N ARG A 246 -2.76 -7.39 -6.23
CA ARG A 246 -4.16 -7.72 -6.44
C ARG A 246 -4.93 -7.64 -5.12
N PHE A 247 -5.02 -6.44 -4.60
CA PHE A 247 -6.21 -6.13 -3.80
C PHE A 247 -7.39 -6.02 -4.76
N LYS A 248 -8.49 -6.73 -4.50
CA LYS A 248 -9.77 -6.45 -5.17
C LYS A 248 -10.33 -5.13 -4.65
N TYR A 249 -9.73 -4.02 -5.08
CA TYR A 249 -10.09 -2.66 -4.67
C TYR A 249 -11.58 -2.35 -4.83
N ASP A 250 -12.19 -2.86 -5.89
CA ASP A 250 -13.61 -2.77 -6.18
C ASP A 250 -14.54 -3.48 -5.18
N THR A 251 -14.03 -4.46 -4.41
CA THR A 251 -14.84 -5.26 -3.47
C THR A 251 -14.44 -5.11 -2.00
N MET A 252 -13.42 -4.29 -1.71
CA MET A 252 -12.93 -4.10 -0.34
C MET A 252 -13.96 -3.39 0.53
N ARG A 253 -14.28 -4.02 1.67
CA ARG A 253 -15.22 -3.50 2.68
C ARG A 253 -14.57 -3.29 4.06
N SER A 254 -13.29 -3.64 4.21
CA SER A 254 -12.54 -3.51 5.46
C SER A 254 -11.05 -3.67 5.21
N ILE A 255 -10.21 -2.86 5.87
CA ILE A 255 -8.75 -2.98 5.84
C ILE A 255 -8.27 -4.24 6.56
N MET A 256 -9.04 -4.79 7.50
CA MET A 256 -8.64 -6.01 8.23
C MET A 256 -8.69 -7.27 7.37
N LYS A 257 -9.32 -7.21 6.18
CA LYS A 257 -9.31 -8.29 5.18
C LYS A 257 -8.21 -8.15 4.13
N VAL A 258 -7.67 -6.95 3.99
CA VAL A 258 -6.57 -6.61 3.08
C VAL A 258 -5.33 -7.40 3.44
N PHE A 259 -5.20 -7.80 4.70
CA PHE A 259 -4.04 -8.48 5.22
C PHE A 259 -4.09 -10.02 5.08
N ASP A 260 -5.14 -10.58 4.47
CA ASP A 260 -5.19 -11.97 4.01
C ASP A 260 -5.02 -12.01 2.47
N LEU A 261 -3.77 -12.08 2.01
CA LEU A 261 -3.37 -11.97 0.58
C LEU A 261 -2.85 -13.26 -0.03
N SER A 262 -3.22 -14.41 0.53
CA SER A 262 -2.68 -15.71 0.15
C SER A 262 -2.82 -16.08 -1.34
N HIS A 263 -3.57 -15.34 -2.18
CA HIS A 263 -3.96 -15.84 -3.49
C HIS A 263 -4.01 -14.93 -4.72
N HIS A 264 -3.32 -13.80 -4.82
CA HIS A 264 -3.62 -12.92 -5.98
C HIS A 264 -2.38 -12.23 -6.63
N HIS A 265 -1.81 -12.86 -7.68
CA HIS A 265 -0.60 -12.33 -8.37
C HIS A 265 -0.70 -12.08 -9.91
N LYS A 266 -1.44 -12.88 -10.68
CA LYS A 266 -1.14 -13.13 -12.12
C LYS A 266 -1.43 -12.03 -13.18
N TRP A 267 -2.09 -10.91 -12.91
CA TRP A 267 -2.64 -10.04 -13.99
C TRP A 267 -1.70 -8.87 -14.39
N PHE A 268 -1.12 -8.16 -13.42
CA PHE A 268 -0.34 -6.94 -13.69
C PHE A 268 1.07 -7.23 -14.21
N SER A 269 1.69 -8.31 -13.72
CA SER A 269 2.95 -8.86 -14.27
C SER A 269 2.88 -9.04 -15.80
N ASN A 270 1.73 -9.51 -16.31
CA ASN A 270 1.53 -9.69 -17.75
C ASN A 270 1.43 -8.37 -18.51
N ARG A 271 0.99 -7.27 -17.86
CA ARG A 271 0.82 -5.96 -18.51
C ARG A 271 2.12 -5.14 -18.50
N ILE A 272 2.89 -5.15 -17.41
CA ILE A 272 4.21 -4.50 -17.38
C ILE A 272 5.18 -5.17 -18.35
N LYS A 273 5.19 -6.51 -18.44
CA LYS A 273 5.98 -7.24 -19.45
C LYS A 273 5.59 -6.91 -20.90
N SER A 274 4.39 -6.38 -21.12
CA SER A 274 3.89 -5.97 -22.44
C SER A 274 4.15 -4.50 -22.78
N LEU A 275 4.61 -3.69 -21.81
CA LEU A 275 5.10 -2.34 -22.07
C LEU A 275 6.51 -2.51 -22.67
N PRO A 276 6.79 -2.06 -23.90
CA PRO A 276 8.15 -2.13 -24.45
C PRO A 276 8.97 -1.01 -23.84
N LEU A 277 9.38 -1.22 -22.60
CA LEU A 277 10.28 -0.32 -21.89
C LEU A 277 11.77 -0.67 -22.13
N THR A 278 12.09 -1.62 -23.03
CA THR A 278 13.48 -2.07 -23.21
C THR A 278 13.89 -2.50 -24.62
N SER A 279 13.05 -2.40 -25.67
CA SER A 279 13.50 -2.82 -27.01
C SER A 279 14.69 -1.99 -27.56
N LEU A 280 14.95 -0.82 -27.00
CA LEU A 280 16.18 -0.02 -27.27
C LEU A 280 17.29 -0.17 -26.21
N PHE A 281 16.99 -0.47 -24.95
CA PHE A 281 18.04 -0.61 -23.92
C PHE A 281 18.83 -1.92 -24.06
N ILE A 282 18.25 -2.96 -24.65
CA ILE A 282 19.00 -4.17 -25.04
C ILE A 282 20.02 -3.85 -26.14
N MET A 283 19.72 -2.92 -27.05
CA MET A 283 20.68 -2.46 -28.07
C MET A 283 21.74 -1.49 -27.51
N ALA A 284 21.38 -0.60 -26.58
CA ALA A 284 22.34 0.28 -25.92
C ALA A 284 23.36 -0.51 -25.06
N ARG A 285 22.92 -1.60 -24.41
CA ARG A 285 23.80 -2.51 -23.66
C ARG A 285 24.79 -3.26 -24.57
N TRP A 286 24.42 -3.53 -25.83
CA TRP A 286 25.32 -4.10 -26.83
C TRP A 286 26.37 -3.09 -27.33
N ASN A 287 26.02 -1.82 -27.49
CA ASN A 287 26.93 -0.80 -28.04
C ASN A 287 27.90 -0.19 -27.01
N VAL A 288 27.62 -0.28 -25.71
CA VAL A 288 28.53 0.18 -24.64
C VAL A 288 29.61 -0.88 -24.31
N ASN A 289 29.29 -2.17 -24.45
CA ASN A 289 30.25 -3.26 -24.23
C ASN A 289 31.15 -3.59 -25.43
N THR A 290 30.88 -3.05 -26.63
CA THR A 290 31.71 -3.29 -27.83
C THR A 290 32.69 -2.15 -28.14
N LYS A 291 32.65 -1.04 -27.38
CA LYS A 291 33.59 0.09 -27.58
C LYS A 291 34.85 0.01 -26.71
N SER A 292 35.03 -1.03 -25.92
CA SER A 292 36.25 -1.22 -25.12
C SER A 292 37.19 -2.31 -25.64
N ASP A 293 36.91 -2.99 -26.76
CA ASP A 293 37.85 -3.97 -27.30
C ASP A 293 37.98 -3.92 -28.83
N ASN A 294 39.23 -3.75 -29.23
CA ASN A 294 39.85 -4.04 -30.52
C ASN A 294 39.77 -3.02 -31.66
N TYR A 295 40.90 -2.34 -31.83
CA TYR A 295 41.55 -2.11 -33.11
C TYR A 295 41.23 -3.20 -34.14
N LEU A 296 40.65 -2.80 -35.28
CA LEU A 296 40.87 -3.45 -36.56
C LEU A 296 40.88 -2.37 -37.65
N LYS A 297 42.09 -1.97 -38.04
CA LYS A 297 42.37 -1.54 -39.42
C LYS A 297 42.09 -2.73 -40.33
N VAL A 298 41.32 -2.57 -41.40
CA VAL A 298 41.67 -3.05 -42.76
C VAL A 298 40.94 -2.14 -43.77
N HIS A 299 41.63 -1.88 -44.88
CA HIS A 299 41.33 -1.08 -46.07
C HIS A 299 39.88 -1.02 -46.57
#